data_AF-A0A8T0DXJ0-F1
#
_entry.id   AF-A0A8T0DXJ0-F1
#
_cell.length_a   1.000
_cell.length_b   1.000
_cell.length_c   1.000
_cell.angle_alpha   90.00
_cell.angle_beta   90.00
_cell.angle_gamma   90.00
#
_symmetry.space_group_name_H-M   'P 1'
#
loop_
_entity.id
_entity.type
_entity.pdbx_description
1 polymer ?
#
loop_
_entity_poly.entity_id
_entity_poly.type
_entity_poly.pdbx_seq_one_letter_code
_entity_poly.pdbx_strand_id
1 'polypeptide(L)'
;MWSKVIPTVFGILCLVVIIESKVAEPDNPDAYYKCFTYAECVSDGSANQKVLQCFKDVPMKNLYPIFTHVNSTLPMSYKYHTKDVMEAIQEYCNESGDNRVKAFELNFQSLFMYQDMVCDSSNMPTQCQYTEQLLNCFFNLLDKLMGSNKCKLN
;
A
#
# COMPACT_ATOMS: atom_id res chain seq x y z
N MET A 1 -6.73 60.56 19.84
CA MET A 1 -6.57 59.19 20.40
C MET A 1 -6.58 58.21 19.23
N TRP A 2 -5.41 57.73 18.82
CA TRP A 2 -5.28 56.65 17.82
C TRP A 2 -4.83 55.40 18.56
N SER A 3 -5.69 54.39 18.59
CA SER A 3 -5.42 53.12 19.25
C SER A 3 -4.37 52.33 18.46
N LYS A 4 -3.28 51.97 19.13
CA LYS A 4 -2.26 51.03 18.65
C LYS A 4 -2.88 49.63 18.62
N VAL A 5 -3.13 49.09 17.43
CA VAL A 5 -3.42 47.66 17.26
C VAL A 5 -2.08 46.96 17.09
N ILE A 6 -1.76 46.07 18.02
CA ILE A 6 -0.55 45.24 18.04
C ILE A 6 -0.76 44.07 17.05
N PRO A 7 0.04 43.92 15.98
CA PRO A 7 -0.03 42.76 15.11
C PRO A 7 0.96 41.71 15.61
N THR A 8 0.58 40.95 16.65
CA THR A 8 1.40 39.83 17.16
C THR A 8 0.58 38.56 17.23
N VAL A 9 -0.20 38.29 16.18
CA VAL A 9 -0.98 37.04 16.03
C VAL A 9 -0.78 36.45 14.62
N PHE A 10 0.39 36.68 14.00
CA PHE A 10 0.78 36.08 12.73
C PHE A 10 1.98 35.12 12.85
N GLY A 11 2.29 34.64 14.06
CA GLY A 11 3.41 33.72 14.32
C GLY A 11 3.05 32.23 14.39
N ILE A 12 1.78 31.85 14.26
CA ILE A 12 1.31 30.50 14.67
C ILE A 12 0.95 29.57 13.48
N LEU A 13 0.94 30.04 12.23
CA LEU A 13 0.40 29.25 11.09
C LEU A 13 1.44 28.59 10.16
N CYS A 14 2.74 28.69 10.43
CA CYS A 14 3.77 28.18 9.50
C CYS A 14 4.38 26.81 9.84
N LEU A 15 3.88 26.11 10.87
CA LEU A 15 4.32 24.74 11.18
C LEU A 15 3.15 23.78 11.07
N VAL A 16 2.48 23.76 9.92
CA VAL A 16 1.82 22.52 9.49
C VAL A 16 2.96 21.60 9.09
N VAL A 17 3.55 20.92 10.07
CA VAL A 17 4.26 19.68 9.82
C VAL A 17 3.19 18.77 9.23
N ILE A 18 3.17 18.65 7.89
CA ILE A 18 2.51 17.55 7.24
C ILE A 18 3.34 16.34 7.67
N ILE A 19 3.02 15.80 8.83
CA ILE A 19 3.38 14.43 9.14
C ILE A 19 2.56 13.67 8.11
N GLU A 20 3.16 13.28 7.00
CA GLU A 20 2.61 12.21 6.18
C GLU A 20 2.52 11.03 7.14
N SER A 21 1.34 10.85 7.72
CA SER A 21 1.09 9.80 8.68
C SER A 21 1.09 8.52 7.89
N LYS A 22 1.84 7.53 8.38
CA LYS A 22 1.77 6.14 7.91
C LYS A 22 0.36 5.80 7.45
N VAL A 23 0.24 5.24 6.24
CA VAL A 23 -0.98 4.57 5.80
C VAL A 23 -1.41 3.59 6.88
N ALA A 24 -2.62 3.76 7.39
CA ALA A 24 -3.15 2.91 8.44
C ALA A 24 -3.54 1.55 7.86
N GLU A 25 -3.27 0.49 8.62
CA GLU A 25 -3.82 -0.83 8.31
C GLU A 25 -5.36 -0.76 8.40
N PRO A 26 -6.10 -1.24 7.39
CA PRO A 26 -7.55 -1.11 7.40
C PRO A 26 -8.23 -2.15 8.30
N ASP A 27 -9.34 -1.74 8.91
CA ASP A 27 -10.12 -2.55 9.86
C ASP A 27 -10.87 -3.75 9.23
N ASN A 28 -10.97 -3.82 7.90
CA ASN A 28 -11.75 -4.85 7.19
C ASN A 28 -10.93 -5.55 6.09
N PRO A 29 -9.94 -6.38 6.46
CA PRO A 29 -9.06 -7.05 5.50
C PRO A 29 -9.82 -7.95 4.50
N ASP A 30 -10.96 -8.52 4.90
CA ASP A 30 -11.83 -9.31 4.03
C ASP A 30 -12.36 -8.54 2.80
N ALA A 31 -12.71 -7.27 2.99
CA ALA A 31 -13.19 -6.44 1.89
C ALA A 31 -12.05 -6.11 0.91
N TYR A 32 -10.85 -5.85 1.45
CA TYR A 32 -9.65 -5.63 0.64
C TYR A 32 -9.20 -6.90 -0.08
N TYR A 33 -9.30 -8.08 0.54
CA TYR A 33 -9.04 -9.36 -0.11
C TYR A 33 -9.90 -9.54 -1.35
N LYS A 34 -11.22 -9.31 -1.23
CA LYS A 34 -12.16 -9.43 -2.33
C LYS A 34 -11.83 -8.46 -3.46
N CYS A 35 -11.52 -7.21 -3.13
CA CYS A 35 -11.18 -6.21 -4.14
C CYS A 35 -9.84 -6.45 -4.80
N PHE A 36 -8.84 -6.86 -4.03
CA PHE A 36 -7.53 -7.19 -4.57
C PHE A 36 -7.61 -8.38 -5.51
N THR A 37 -8.27 -9.46 -5.08
CA THR A 37 -8.49 -10.64 -5.91
C THR A 37 -9.28 -10.29 -7.17
N TYR A 38 -10.30 -9.44 -7.05
CA TYR A 38 -11.02 -8.95 -8.22
C TYR A 38 -10.11 -8.16 -9.15
N ALA A 39 -9.34 -7.20 -8.63
CA ALA A 39 -8.48 -6.34 -9.43
C ALA A 39 -7.42 -7.14 -10.19
N GLU A 40 -6.73 -8.05 -9.50
CA GLU A 40 -5.60 -8.80 -10.06
C GLU A 40 -5.99 -10.03 -10.87
N CYS A 41 -7.03 -10.76 -10.43
CA CYS A 41 -7.29 -12.10 -10.95
C CYS A 41 -8.58 -12.22 -11.75
N VAL A 42 -9.51 -11.27 -11.63
CA VAL A 42 -10.84 -11.34 -12.27
C VAL A 42 -11.07 -10.22 -13.28
N SER A 43 -10.57 -9.01 -13.01
CA SER A 43 -10.85 -7.87 -13.87
C SER A 43 -10.19 -8.06 -15.24
N ASP A 44 -10.94 -7.88 -16.32
CA ASP A 44 -10.44 -8.01 -17.70
C ASP A 44 -9.46 -6.88 -18.12
N GLY A 45 -8.86 -6.16 -17.16
CA GLY A 45 -7.73 -5.29 -17.41
C GLY A 45 -7.75 -3.98 -16.63
N SER A 46 -8.82 -3.19 -16.66
CA SER A 46 -8.74 -1.79 -16.20
C SER A 46 -8.38 -1.61 -14.72
N ALA A 47 -8.69 -2.58 -13.85
CA ALA A 47 -8.27 -2.54 -12.45
C ALA A 47 -6.84 -3.06 -12.28
N ASN A 48 -6.50 -4.20 -12.89
CA ASN A 48 -5.12 -4.70 -12.94
C ASN A 48 -4.15 -3.66 -13.50
N GLN A 49 -4.46 -3.00 -14.62
CA GLN A 49 -3.63 -1.92 -15.19
C GLN A 49 -3.40 -0.77 -14.22
N LYS A 50 -4.38 -0.44 -13.36
CA LYS A 50 -4.23 0.59 -12.34
C LYS A 50 -3.35 0.14 -11.18
N VAL A 51 -3.42 -1.13 -10.79
CA VAL A 51 -2.46 -1.71 -9.84
C VAL A 51 -1.05 -1.67 -10.42
N LEU A 52 -0.89 -2.06 -11.69
CA LEU A 52 0.41 -1.95 -12.38
C LEU A 52 0.92 -0.51 -12.46
N GLN A 53 0.02 0.46 -12.60
CA GLN A 53 0.39 1.86 -12.57
C GLN A 53 0.92 2.28 -11.19
N CYS A 54 0.33 1.80 -10.09
CA CYS A 54 0.85 2.05 -8.75
C CYS A 54 2.30 1.56 -8.57
N PHE A 55 2.67 0.43 -9.19
CA PHE A 55 4.06 -0.04 -9.17
C PHE A 55 5.00 0.79 -10.06
N LYS A 56 4.51 1.28 -11.20
CA LYS A 56 5.32 2.10 -12.14
C LYS A 56 5.67 3.48 -11.59
N ASP A 57 4.81 4.03 -10.74
CA ASP A 57 5.03 5.34 -10.12
C ASP A 57 6.16 5.29 -9.05
N VAL A 58 6.57 4.09 -8.63
CA VAL A 58 7.70 3.86 -7.74
C VAL A 58 8.94 3.42 -8.53
N PRO A 59 10.10 4.10 -8.39
CA PRO A 59 11.31 3.66 -9.05
C PRO A 59 11.68 2.23 -8.67
N MET A 60 12.06 1.40 -9.65
CA MET A 60 12.29 -0.04 -9.45
C MET A 60 13.29 -0.35 -8.33
N LYS A 61 14.32 0.49 -8.14
CA LYS A 61 15.30 0.38 -7.05
C LYS A 61 14.70 0.48 -5.64
N ASN A 62 13.55 1.14 -5.50
CA ASN A 62 12.83 1.31 -4.23
C ASN A 62 11.69 0.29 -4.10
N LEU A 63 11.18 -0.24 -5.21
CA LEU A 63 10.20 -1.31 -5.23
C LEU A 63 10.83 -2.67 -4.86
N TYR A 64 12.05 -2.93 -5.34
CA TYR A 64 12.75 -4.19 -5.11
C TYR A 64 12.97 -4.53 -3.62
N PRO A 65 13.39 -3.58 -2.76
CA PRO A 65 13.47 -3.82 -1.31
C PRO A 65 12.12 -4.17 -0.68
N ILE A 66 11.03 -3.50 -1.07
CA ILE A 66 9.67 -3.80 -0.58
C ILE A 66 9.33 -5.25 -0.91
N PHE A 67 9.41 -5.60 -2.19
CA PHE A 67 9.04 -6.93 -2.65
C PHE A 67 9.94 -8.03 -2.06
N THR A 68 11.26 -7.81 -2.02
CA THR A 68 12.20 -8.77 -1.42
C THR A 68 11.89 -8.99 0.06
N HIS A 69 11.56 -7.92 0.78
CA HIS A 69 11.23 -8.03 2.21
C HIS A 69 9.92 -8.77 2.43
N VAL A 70 8.87 -8.36 1.71
CA VAL A 70 7.51 -8.91 1.80
C VAL A 70 7.45 -10.36 1.33
N ASN A 71 8.23 -10.76 0.31
CA ASN A 71 8.19 -12.11 -0.24
C ASN A 71 9.14 -13.08 0.48
N SER A 72 10.35 -12.63 0.86
CA SER A 72 11.44 -13.56 1.21
C SER A 72 12.11 -13.37 2.55
N THR A 73 11.92 -12.22 3.23
CA THR A 73 12.71 -11.88 4.42
C THR A 73 11.95 -12.10 5.73
N LEU A 74 10.63 -11.99 5.73
CA LEU A 74 9.83 -12.17 6.94
C LEU A 74 9.45 -13.63 7.16
N PRO A 75 9.57 -14.18 8.39
CA PRO A 75 9.08 -15.53 8.70
C PRO A 75 7.58 -15.73 8.45
N MET A 76 6.82 -14.62 8.45
CA MET A 76 5.38 -14.56 8.18
C MET A 76 5.07 -14.11 6.75
N SER A 77 6.04 -14.12 5.82
CA SER A 77 5.75 -13.85 4.41
C SER A 77 5.10 -15.04 3.72
N TYR A 78 4.24 -14.75 2.75
CA TYR A 78 3.95 -15.73 1.71
C TYR A 78 5.16 -15.86 0.80
N LYS A 79 5.63 -17.08 0.57
CA LYS A 79 6.83 -17.34 -0.22
C LYS A 79 6.42 -17.71 -1.65
N TYR A 80 6.38 -16.71 -2.52
CA TYR A 80 6.29 -16.95 -3.95
C TYR A 80 7.59 -17.57 -4.47
N HIS A 81 7.49 -18.36 -5.53
CA HIS A 81 8.65 -19.01 -6.15
C HIS A 81 9.49 -18.03 -6.95
N THR A 82 8.83 -17.02 -7.51
CA THR A 82 9.46 -15.96 -8.28
C THR A 82 9.99 -14.80 -7.44
N LYS A 83 10.93 -14.06 -8.03
CA LYS A 83 11.44 -12.77 -7.54
C LYS A 83 10.86 -11.58 -8.30
N ASP A 84 9.96 -11.82 -9.24
CA ASP A 84 9.32 -10.81 -10.07
C ASP A 84 7.91 -10.51 -9.56
N VAL A 85 7.56 -9.22 -9.43
CA VAL A 85 6.25 -8.80 -8.89
C VAL A 85 5.10 -9.29 -9.78
N MET A 86 5.27 -9.28 -11.09
CA MET A 86 4.24 -9.69 -12.05
C MET A 86 4.02 -11.19 -12.01
N GLU A 87 5.09 -11.97 -11.96
CA GLU A 87 5.00 -13.41 -11.80
C GLU A 87 4.40 -13.78 -10.43
N ALA A 88 4.70 -13.02 -9.37
CA ALA A 88 4.13 -13.28 -8.05
C ALA A 88 2.62 -13.05 -8.01
N ILE A 89 2.12 -12.04 -8.76
CA ILE A 89 0.69 -11.83 -8.96
C ILE A 89 0.07 -13.00 -9.71
N GLN A 90 0.74 -13.55 -10.73
CA GLN A 90 0.25 -14.73 -11.44
C GLN A 90 0.20 -15.96 -10.53
N GLU A 91 1.25 -16.20 -9.73
CA GLU A 91 1.26 -17.25 -8.72
C GLU A 91 0.09 -17.09 -7.74
N TYR A 92 -0.12 -15.88 -7.21
CA TYR A 92 -1.27 -15.55 -6.36
C TYR A 92 -2.61 -15.89 -7.01
N CYS A 93 -2.80 -15.51 -8.28
CA CYS A 93 -4.05 -15.78 -9.00
C CYS A 93 -4.27 -17.27 -9.30
N ASN A 94 -3.20 -18.06 -9.36
CA ASN A 94 -3.25 -19.51 -9.52
C ASN A 94 -3.55 -20.25 -8.20
N GLU A 95 -3.33 -19.64 -7.05
CA GLU A 95 -3.79 -20.18 -5.76
C GLU A 95 -5.31 -20.27 -5.72
N SER A 96 -5.87 -21.17 -4.90
CA SER A 96 -7.33 -21.30 -4.74
C SER A 96 -7.73 -21.55 -3.29
N GLY A 97 -8.99 -21.23 -2.96
CA GLY A 97 -9.56 -21.42 -1.63
C GLY A 97 -8.74 -20.73 -0.53
N ASP A 98 -8.51 -21.45 0.57
CA ASP A 98 -7.82 -20.96 1.77
C ASP A 98 -6.37 -20.55 1.50
N ASN A 99 -5.69 -21.17 0.53
CA ASN A 99 -4.32 -20.81 0.19
C ASN A 99 -4.23 -19.39 -0.36
N ARG A 100 -5.19 -18.97 -1.21
CA ARG A 100 -5.23 -17.62 -1.76
C ARG A 100 -5.51 -16.58 -0.68
N VAL A 101 -6.45 -16.88 0.22
CA VAL A 101 -6.77 -16.02 1.38
C VAL A 101 -5.51 -15.85 2.24
N LYS A 102 -4.86 -16.96 2.59
CA LYS A 102 -3.62 -16.93 3.37
C LYS A 102 -2.49 -16.17 2.67
N ALA A 103 -2.34 -16.35 1.36
CA ALA A 103 -1.36 -15.60 0.58
C ALA A 103 -1.63 -14.09 0.64
N PHE A 104 -2.89 -13.68 0.52
CA PHE A 104 -3.28 -12.28 0.70
C PHE A 104 -2.94 -11.78 2.10
N GLU A 105 -3.42 -12.44 3.15
CA GLU A 105 -3.22 -12.03 4.55
C GLU A 105 -1.74 -11.86 4.91
N LEU A 106 -0.91 -12.84 4.54
CA LEU A 106 0.53 -12.80 4.85
C LEU A 106 1.25 -11.69 4.09
N ASN A 107 0.93 -11.46 2.82
CA ASN A 107 1.49 -10.34 2.06
C ASN A 107 1.03 -8.99 2.62
N PHE A 108 -0.26 -8.91 2.96
CA PHE A 108 -0.88 -7.72 3.51
C PHE A 108 -0.23 -7.31 4.82
N GLN A 109 -0.13 -8.23 5.77
CA GLN A 109 0.52 -8.02 7.05
C GLN A 109 2.01 -7.67 6.87
N SER A 110 2.72 -8.39 6.00
CA SER A 110 4.14 -8.16 5.74
C SER A 110 4.42 -6.77 5.16
N LEU A 111 3.48 -6.22 4.39
CA LEU A 111 3.59 -4.89 3.79
C LEU A 111 3.49 -3.77 4.83
N PHE A 112 2.57 -3.89 5.80
CA PHE A 112 2.46 -2.94 6.92
C PHE A 112 3.63 -3.08 7.90
N MET A 113 4.10 -4.30 8.18
CA MET A 113 5.33 -4.51 8.95
C MET A 113 6.54 -3.83 8.30
N TYR A 114 6.66 -3.94 6.97
CA TYR A 114 7.74 -3.27 6.24
C TYR A 114 7.61 -1.75 6.34
N GLN A 115 6.41 -1.20 6.14
CA GLN A 115 6.15 0.22 6.31
C GLN A 115 6.56 0.70 7.71
N ASP A 116 6.17 -0.02 8.76
CA ASP A 116 6.57 0.33 10.12
C ASP A 116 8.08 0.37 10.28
N MET A 117 8.77 -0.67 9.80
CA MET A 117 10.23 -0.75 9.84
C MET A 117 10.91 0.44 9.16
N VAL A 118 10.47 0.83 7.95
CA VAL A 118 11.13 1.90 7.19
C VAL A 118 10.73 3.29 7.67
N CYS A 119 9.51 3.45 8.17
CA CYS A 119 8.97 4.75 8.62
C CYS A 119 9.35 5.09 10.07
N ASP A 120 9.59 4.10 10.93
CA ASP A 120 10.14 4.34 12.28
C ASP A 120 11.67 4.54 12.25
N SER A 121 12.31 4.19 11.13
CA SER A 121 13.75 4.37 10.94
C SER A 121 14.09 5.77 10.47
N SER A 122 14.87 6.51 11.26
CA SER A 122 15.41 7.82 10.88
C SER A 122 16.33 7.77 9.65
N ASN A 123 16.82 6.58 9.28
CA ASN A 123 17.81 6.39 8.23
C ASN A 123 17.20 5.97 6.89
N MET A 124 15.88 5.75 6.84
CA MET A 124 15.18 5.27 5.64
C MET A 124 14.02 6.17 5.17
N PRO A 125 14.10 7.52 5.28
CA PRO A 125 12.95 8.39 4.99
C PRO A 125 12.46 8.27 3.54
N THR A 126 13.39 8.12 2.58
CA THR A 126 13.04 7.89 1.17
C THR A 126 12.27 6.59 0.98
N GLN A 127 12.66 5.53 1.68
CA GLN A 127 12.00 4.24 1.55
C GLN A 127 10.61 4.25 2.21
N CYS A 128 10.46 4.94 3.33
CA CYS A 128 9.15 5.21 3.94
C CYS A 128 8.23 5.93 2.94
N GLN A 129 8.68 7.04 2.37
CA GLN A 129 7.90 7.83 1.41
C GLN A 129 7.40 6.98 0.23
N TYR A 130 8.27 6.17 -0.38
CA TYR A 130 7.85 5.31 -1.50
C TYR A 130 6.91 4.19 -1.08
N THR A 131 7.07 3.66 0.13
CA THR A 131 6.17 2.64 0.68
C THR A 131 4.78 3.25 0.90
N GLU A 132 4.71 4.43 1.50
CA GLU A 132 3.45 5.16 1.69
C GLU A 132 2.81 5.55 0.36
N GLN A 133 3.58 6.00 -0.63
CA GLN A 133 3.05 6.29 -1.97
C GLN A 133 2.44 5.05 -2.62
N LEU A 134 3.13 3.91 -2.55
CA LEU A 134 2.64 2.65 -3.09
C LEU A 134 1.34 2.23 -2.40
N LEU A 135 1.34 2.23 -1.06
CA LEU A 135 0.19 1.85 -0.24
C LEU A 135 -1.00 2.77 -0.50
N ASN A 136 -0.78 4.09 -0.51
CA ASN A 136 -1.82 5.06 -0.80
C ASN A 136 -2.41 4.85 -2.20
N CYS A 137 -1.58 4.65 -3.23
CA CYS A 137 -2.10 4.38 -4.57
C CYS A 137 -2.98 3.13 -4.60
N PHE A 138 -2.48 2.06 -3.97
CA PHE A 138 -3.13 0.76 -3.96
C PHE A 138 -4.44 0.77 -3.18
N PHE A 139 -4.44 1.27 -1.94
CA PHE A 139 -5.64 1.34 -1.11
C PHE A 139 -6.70 2.28 -1.67
N ASN A 140 -6.31 3.44 -2.21
CA ASN A 140 -7.25 4.34 -2.89
C ASN A 140 -7.93 3.67 -4.10
N LEU A 141 -7.23 2.76 -4.79
CA LEU A 141 -7.83 1.99 -5.87
C LEU A 141 -8.82 0.96 -5.32
N LEU A 142 -8.44 0.19 -4.30
CA LEU A 142 -9.31 -0.82 -3.70
C LEU A 142 -10.56 -0.18 -3.08
N ASP A 143 -10.44 0.97 -2.44
CA ASP A 143 -11.57 1.74 -1.90
C ASP A 143 -12.55 2.17 -2.99
N LYS A 144 -12.04 2.63 -4.15
CA LYS A 144 -12.88 2.96 -5.31
C LYS A 144 -13.60 1.72 -5.87
N LEU A 145 -12.94 0.56 -5.86
CA LEU A 145 -13.56 -0.69 -6.30
C LEU A 145 -14.63 -1.15 -5.31
N MET A 146 -14.39 -1.03 -3.99
CA MET A 146 -15.38 -1.28 -2.95
C MET A 146 -16.60 -0.37 -3.10
N GLY A 147 -16.38 0.95 -3.19
CA GLY A 147 -17.44 1.95 -3.32
C GLY A 147 -18.27 1.81 -4.60
N SER A 148 -17.71 1.19 -5.65
CA SER A 148 -18.43 0.87 -6.89
C SER A 148 -19.05 -0.53 -6.93
N ASN A 149 -18.99 -1.29 -5.82
CA ASN A 149 -19.52 -2.64 -5.67
C ASN A 149 -19.02 -3.63 -6.76
N LYS A 150 -17.77 -3.43 -7.22
CA LYS A 150 -17.14 -4.23 -8.28
C LYS A 150 -16.42 -5.47 -7.75
N CYS A 151 -16.10 -5.50 -6.47
CA CYS A 151 -15.27 -6.53 -5.84
C CYS A 151 -15.98 -7.88 -5.60
N LYS A 152 -16.85 -8.30 -6.52
CA LYS A 152 -17.54 -9.57 -6.40
C LYS A 152 -16.65 -10.67 -6.95
N LEU A 153 -16.33 -11.63 -6.09
CA LEU A 153 -15.72 -12.89 -6.47
C LEU A 153 -16.88 -13.84 -6.75
N ASN A 154 -17.07 -14.23 -8.02
CA ASN A 154 -18.09 -15.20 -8.42
C ASN A 154 -17.66 -16.62 -8.05
#